data_AF-R7U526-F1
#
_entry.id   AF-R7U526-F1
#
_cell.length_a   1.000
_cell.length_b   1.000
_cell.length_c   1.000
_cell.angle_alpha   90.00
_cell.angle_beta   90.00
_cell.angle_gamma   90.00
#
_symmetry.space_group_name_H-M   'P 1'
#
loop_
_entity.id
_entity.type
_entity.pdbx_description
1 polymer ?
#
loop_
_entity_poly.entity_id
_entity_poly.type
_entity_poly.pdbx_seq_one_letter_code
_entity_poly.pdbx_strand_id
1 'polypeptide(L)'
;MADISGSAIDNLSKRITEKLKEPPWNMTNQKPQHIKSIFGLFLYDAAYLNFLVLNATLAEGENFRDGRKMMEKARHMNFRGLTGEVQMDNLGDREPNYWVYRYDQDLGKMNHYMKIYMSQPEGKRDQIIVNICVVVLCIVVIASVAASTLRRRRDERELNMMLWRVNYTDIEFSKIAHGSSMIASSRSIAQDESMVFSARGCGSSVHSLSQTMSRMEDQVFIKVGIIKGINVAVTSVSKESGVVLLHEDLVELKRVDSLL
;
A
#
# COMPACT_ATOMS: atom_id res chain seq x y z
N MET A 1 17.83 -27.94 30.11
CA MET A 1 17.92 -27.00 31.26
C MET A 1 17.14 -25.73 30.95
N ALA A 2 16.38 -25.20 31.90
CA ALA A 2 15.60 -23.98 31.69
C ALA A 2 16.30 -22.75 32.27
N ASP A 3 15.90 -21.52 31.94
CA ASP A 3 16.60 -20.32 32.44
C ASP A 3 16.35 -20.11 33.94
N ILE A 4 17.29 -20.55 34.80
CA ILE A 4 17.13 -20.51 36.27
C ILE A 4 17.66 -19.22 36.93
N SER A 5 18.12 -18.26 36.13
CA SER A 5 18.62 -16.97 36.63
C SER A 5 17.65 -15.85 36.29
N GLY A 6 17.13 -15.15 37.30
CA GLY A 6 16.29 -13.97 37.09
C GLY A 6 15.63 -13.45 38.35
N SER A 7 15.32 -12.15 38.36
CA SER A 7 14.64 -11.48 39.48
C SER A 7 13.27 -12.10 39.81
N ALA A 8 12.57 -12.62 38.82
CA ALA A 8 11.29 -13.30 39.00
C ALA A 8 11.43 -14.60 39.81
N ILE A 9 12.50 -15.36 39.58
CA ILE A 9 12.81 -16.61 40.31
C ILE A 9 13.20 -16.29 41.75
N ASP A 10 13.99 -15.24 41.96
CA ASP A 10 14.37 -14.77 43.29
C ASP A 10 13.14 -14.33 44.09
N ASN A 11 12.23 -13.59 43.46
CA ASN A 11 10.95 -13.21 44.05
C ASN A 11 10.08 -14.41 44.39
N LEU A 12 9.98 -15.41 43.50
CA LEU A 12 9.24 -16.64 43.78
C LEU A 12 9.85 -17.40 44.97
N SER A 13 11.18 -17.58 44.97
CA SER A 13 11.89 -18.26 46.06
C SER A 13 11.66 -17.57 47.40
N LYS A 14 11.67 -16.24 47.44
CA LYS A 14 11.31 -15.47 48.64
C LYS A 14 9.87 -15.75 49.09
N ARG A 15 8.90 -15.71 48.18
CA ARG A 15 7.48 -16.01 48.49
C ARG A 15 7.27 -17.44 48.97
N ILE A 16 7.94 -18.42 48.37
CA ILE A 16 7.89 -19.82 48.83
C ILE A 16 8.46 -19.92 50.24
N THR A 17 9.60 -19.26 50.51
CA THR A 17 10.21 -19.25 51.84
C THR A 17 9.27 -18.65 52.89
N GLU A 18 8.56 -17.58 52.55
CA GLU A 18 7.54 -16.98 53.43
C GLU A 18 6.38 -17.94 53.66
N LYS A 19 5.87 -18.58 52.60
CA LYS A 19 4.75 -19.53 52.69
C LYS A 19 5.09 -20.81 53.44
N LEU A 20 6.33 -21.29 53.36
CA LEU A 20 6.76 -22.48 54.10
C LEU A 20 6.80 -22.27 55.61
N LYS A 21 6.85 -21.02 56.10
CA LYS A 21 6.73 -20.70 57.54
C LYS A 21 5.32 -20.90 58.06
N GLU A 22 4.32 -20.84 57.18
CA GLU A 22 2.91 -21.05 57.51
C GLU A 22 2.59 -22.56 57.58
N PRO A 23 1.50 -22.96 58.27
CA PRO A 23 1.02 -24.34 58.25
C PRO A 23 0.61 -24.77 56.83
N PRO A 24 0.71 -26.07 56.48
CA PRO A 24 1.11 -27.22 57.29
C PRO A 24 2.62 -27.41 57.49
N TRP A 25 3.48 -26.64 56.83
CA TRP A 25 4.93 -26.94 56.78
C TRP A 25 5.74 -26.38 57.96
N ASN A 26 5.37 -25.21 58.51
CA ASN A 26 6.02 -24.59 59.68
C ASN A 26 7.56 -24.56 59.65
N MET A 27 8.17 -24.33 58.49
CA MET A 27 9.62 -24.30 58.29
C MET A 27 10.20 -22.89 58.48
N THR A 28 10.72 -22.61 59.67
CA THR A 28 11.22 -21.27 60.05
C THR A 28 12.68 -20.98 59.68
N ASN A 29 13.51 -22.01 59.51
CA ASN A 29 14.98 -21.86 59.37
C ASN A 29 15.49 -21.96 57.92
N GLN A 30 14.61 -22.01 56.92
CA GLN A 30 15.05 -22.13 55.53
C GLN A 30 15.48 -20.79 54.94
N LYS A 31 16.68 -20.74 54.37
CA LYS A 31 17.16 -19.59 53.60
C LYS A 31 16.64 -19.69 52.15
N PRO A 32 16.24 -18.58 51.51
CA PRO A 32 15.68 -18.60 50.15
C PRO A 32 16.59 -19.29 49.12
N GLN A 33 17.89 -19.06 49.23
CA GLN A 33 18.90 -19.67 48.37
C GLN A 33 18.99 -21.21 48.45
N HIS A 34 18.56 -21.82 49.56
CA HIS A 34 18.46 -23.28 49.68
C HIS A 34 17.16 -23.84 49.07
N ILE A 35 16.15 -23.00 48.84
CA ILE A 35 14.83 -23.39 48.31
C ILE A 35 14.78 -23.25 46.77
N LYS A 36 15.89 -22.87 46.11
CA LYS A 36 16.01 -22.89 44.65
C LYS A 36 16.08 -24.33 44.11
N SER A 37 15.01 -25.09 44.28
CA SER A 37 14.84 -26.39 43.63
C SER A 37 14.40 -26.16 42.20
N ILE A 38 15.17 -26.70 41.26
CA ILE A 38 14.86 -26.66 39.83
C ILE A 38 13.50 -27.31 39.56
N PHE A 39 13.14 -28.35 40.31
CA PHE A 39 11.85 -29.02 40.20
C PHE A 39 10.67 -28.13 40.60
N GLY A 40 10.84 -27.24 41.58
CA GLY A 40 9.79 -26.29 41.96
C GLY A 40 9.49 -25.28 40.85
N LEU A 41 10.53 -24.86 40.12
CA LEU A 41 10.39 -23.98 38.96
C LEU A 41 9.72 -24.69 37.79
N PHE A 42 10.05 -25.96 37.55
CA PHE A 42 9.38 -26.76 36.53
C PHE A 42 7.91 -27.02 36.87
N LEU A 43 7.60 -27.25 38.14
CA LEU A 43 6.22 -27.42 38.59
C LEU A 43 5.40 -26.14 38.37
N TYR A 44 5.99 -24.96 38.59
CA TYR A 44 5.34 -23.68 38.29
C TYR A 44 4.97 -23.59 36.81
N ASP A 45 5.93 -23.86 35.92
CA ASP A 45 5.68 -23.81 34.47
C ASP A 45 4.68 -24.89 34.02
N ALA A 46 4.72 -26.09 34.63
CA ALA A 46 3.78 -27.16 34.33
C ALA A 46 2.34 -26.81 34.75
N ALA A 47 2.17 -26.17 35.92
CA ALA A 47 0.88 -25.65 36.34
C ALA A 47 0.39 -24.56 35.39
N TYR A 48 1.28 -23.65 34.97
CA TYR A 48 0.95 -22.62 33.99
C TYR A 48 0.52 -23.19 32.64
N LEU A 49 1.25 -24.18 32.11
CA LEU A 49 0.85 -24.93 30.92
C LEU A 49 -0.53 -25.57 31.10
N ASN A 50 -0.81 -26.18 32.25
CA ASN A 50 -2.13 -26.78 32.50
C ASN A 50 -3.26 -25.75 32.40
N PHE A 51 -3.06 -24.54 32.93
CA PHE A 51 -4.05 -23.46 32.80
C PHE A 51 -4.21 -22.97 31.36
N LEU A 52 -3.12 -22.89 30.58
CA LEU A 52 -3.19 -22.52 29.17
C LEU A 52 -3.96 -23.56 28.35
N VAL A 53 -3.66 -24.85 28.57
CA VAL A 53 -4.37 -25.97 27.93
C VAL A 53 -5.85 -25.96 28.31
N LEU A 54 -6.15 -25.79 29.61
CA LEU A 54 -7.53 -25.72 30.08
C LEU A 54 -8.28 -24.57 29.41
N ASN A 55 -7.68 -23.38 29.38
CA ASN A 55 -8.28 -22.22 28.73
C ASN A 55 -8.55 -22.46 27.24
N ALA A 56 -7.58 -23.06 26.52
CA ALA A 56 -7.75 -23.42 25.11
C ALA A 56 -8.87 -24.46 24.91
N THR A 57 -8.93 -25.51 25.73
CA THR A 57 -10.02 -26.52 25.64
C THR A 57 -11.40 -25.92 25.88
N LEU A 58 -11.52 -25.02 26.86
CA LEU A 58 -12.79 -24.36 27.17
C LEU A 58 -13.20 -23.38 26.07
N ALA A 59 -12.24 -22.65 25.48
CA ALA A 59 -12.51 -21.73 24.37
C ALA A 59 -13.06 -22.44 23.12
N GLU A 60 -12.66 -23.68 22.89
CA GLU A 60 -13.14 -24.51 21.78
C GLU A 60 -14.41 -25.32 22.12
N GLY A 61 -14.95 -25.18 23.34
CA GLY A 61 -16.12 -25.92 23.79
C GLY A 61 -15.88 -27.43 23.97
N GLU A 62 -14.62 -27.84 24.11
CA GLU A 62 -14.26 -29.24 24.32
C GLU A 62 -14.41 -29.67 25.79
N ASN A 63 -14.48 -30.98 26.02
CA ASN A 63 -14.54 -31.53 27.36
C ASN A 63 -13.16 -31.50 28.04
N PHE A 64 -12.97 -30.58 28.98
CA PHE A 64 -11.75 -30.46 29.80
C PHE A 64 -11.46 -31.68 30.69
N ARG A 65 -12.38 -32.64 30.83
CA ARG A 65 -12.12 -33.90 31.53
C ARG A 65 -11.47 -34.96 30.64
N ASP A 66 -11.42 -34.73 29.32
CA ASP A 66 -10.70 -35.60 28.41
C ASP A 66 -9.20 -35.27 28.42
N GLY A 67 -8.48 -35.96 29.29
CA GLY A 67 -7.04 -35.78 29.46
C GLY A 67 -6.23 -36.06 28.18
N ARG A 68 -6.74 -36.90 27.25
CA ARG A 68 -6.03 -37.17 25.99
C ARG A 68 -6.06 -35.95 25.08
N LYS A 69 -7.21 -35.30 24.95
CA LYS A 69 -7.34 -34.05 24.19
C LYS A 69 -6.54 -32.91 24.81
N MET A 70 -6.57 -32.80 26.14
CA MET A 70 -5.72 -31.84 26.85
C MET A 70 -4.23 -32.07 26.55
N MET A 71 -3.78 -33.31 26.63
CA MET A 71 -2.38 -33.64 26.33
C MET A 71 -2.04 -33.37 24.86
N GLU A 72 -2.94 -33.71 23.94
CA GLU A 72 -2.76 -33.44 22.51
C GLU A 72 -2.52 -31.95 22.23
N LYS A 73 -3.29 -31.06 22.87
CA LYS A 73 -3.07 -29.61 22.78
C LYS A 73 -1.76 -29.18 23.43
N ALA A 74 -1.41 -29.76 24.58
CA ALA A 74 -0.18 -29.42 25.31
C ALA A 74 1.08 -29.65 24.46
N ARG A 75 1.11 -30.69 23.61
CA ARG A 75 2.24 -31.04 22.72
C ARG A 75 2.61 -29.97 21.69
N HIS A 76 1.73 -29.00 21.45
CA HIS A 76 1.96 -27.96 20.45
C HIS A 76 1.96 -26.55 21.06
N MET A 77 2.03 -26.44 22.39
CA MET A 77 2.03 -25.14 23.06
C MET A 77 3.44 -24.62 23.29
N ASN A 78 3.62 -23.35 22.93
CA ASN A 78 4.79 -22.56 23.24
C ASN A 78 4.37 -21.38 24.11
N PHE A 79 5.08 -21.16 25.21
CA PHE A 79 4.75 -20.09 26.13
C PHE A 79 5.97 -19.63 26.92
N ARG A 80 5.90 -18.40 27.41
CA ARG A 80 6.94 -17.85 28.29
C ARG A 80 6.61 -18.14 29.74
N GLY A 81 7.29 -19.14 30.30
CA GLY A 81 7.22 -19.51 31.71
C GLY A 81 8.16 -18.69 32.59
N LEU A 82 8.19 -19.04 33.87
CA LEU A 82 9.13 -18.44 34.83
C LEU A 82 10.57 -18.81 34.51
N THR A 83 10.79 -19.97 33.91
CA THR A 83 12.11 -20.44 33.47
C THR A 83 12.45 -20.04 32.02
N GLY A 84 11.79 -19.02 31.49
CA GLY A 84 11.96 -18.53 30.13
C GLY A 84 11.05 -19.23 29.12
N GLU A 85 11.46 -19.24 27.85
CA GLU A 85 10.68 -19.86 26.77
C GLU A 85 10.56 -21.38 26.98
N VAL A 86 9.31 -21.85 27.01
CA VAL A 86 8.92 -23.25 27.09
C VAL A 86 8.34 -23.64 25.75
N GLN A 87 8.95 -24.64 25.12
CA GLN A 87 8.45 -25.26 23.89
C GLN A 87 8.25 -26.74 24.18
N MET A 88 7.06 -27.23 23.88
CA MET A 88 6.74 -28.65 23.95
C MET A 88 6.92 -29.26 22.57
N ASP A 89 7.50 -30.45 22.51
CA ASP A 89 7.65 -31.21 21.28
C ASP A 89 6.38 -32.04 20.97
N ASN A 90 6.40 -32.71 19.81
CA ASN A 90 5.28 -33.54 19.37
C ASN A 90 5.03 -34.78 20.25
N LEU A 91 5.94 -35.12 21.16
CA LEU A 91 5.79 -36.21 22.12
C LEU A 91 5.25 -35.70 23.47
N GLY A 92 5.26 -34.38 23.69
CA GLY A 92 4.87 -33.74 24.94
C GLY A 92 6.02 -33.60 25.93
N ASP A 93 7.25 -33.69 25.45
CA ASP A 93 8.45 -33.40 26.20
C ASP A 93 8.86 -31.95 25.99
N ARG A 94 9.41 -31.35 27.04
CA ARG A 94 9.89 -29.96 26.97
C ARG A 94 11.26 -29.91 26.30
N GLU A 95 11.40 -29.06 25.29
CA GLU A 95 12.67 -28.75 24.65
C GLU A 95 13.65 -28.09 25.66
N PRO A 96 14.80 -28.73 25.95
CA PRO A 96 15.73 -28.26 26.96
C PRO A 96 16.77 -27.27 26.39
N ASN A 97 17.03 -26.17 27.09
CA ASN A 97 18.20 -25.33 26.79
C ASN A 97 19.45 -25.87 27.50
N TYR A 98 20.64 -25.69 26.94
CA TYR A 98 21.87 -26.18 27.55
C TYR A 98 22.78 -25.03 27.94
N TRP A 99 23.52 -25.21 29.03
CA TRP A 99 24.59 -24.30 29.42
C TRP A 99 25.91 -25.03 29.34
N VAL A 100 26.82 -24.43 28.58
CA VAL A 100 28.20 -24.89 28.48
C VAL A 100 29.02 -24.03 29.42
N TYR A 101 29.69 -24.69 30.37
CA TYR A 101 30.64 -24.05 31.26
C TYR A 101 32.06 -24.41 30.82
N ARG A 102 32.96 -23.45 30.92
CA ARG A 102 34.39 -23.62 30.69
C ARG A 102 35.13 -23.45 32.00
N TYR A 103 36.05 -24.36 32.29
CA TYR A 103 36.93 -24.22 33.44
C TYR A 103 37.98 -23.12 33.19
N ASP A 104 38.12 -22.22 34.15
CA ASP A 104 39.13 -21.18 34.16
C ASP A 104 40.20 -21.55 35.21
N GLN A 105 41.42 -21.82 34.73
CA GLN A 105 42.52 -22.30 35.56
C GLN A 105 43.03 -21.23 36.53
N ASP A 106 43.04 -19.96 36.10
CA ASP A 106 43.59 -18.85 36.90
C ASP A 106 42.67 -18.53 38.08
N LEU A 107 41.36 -18.63 37.87
CA LEU A 107 40.33 -18.36 38.88
C LEU A 107 39.88 -19.62 39.64
N GLY A 108 40.35 -20.80 39.24
CA GLY A 108 40.00 -22.09 39.83
C GLY A 108 38.49 -22.39 39.82
N LYS A 109 37.74 -21.83 38.85
CA LYS A 109 36.26 -21.91 38.84
C LYS A 109 35.69 -22.18 37.45
N MET A 110 34.48 -22.73 37.42
CA MET A 110 33.72 -22.89 36.18
C MET A 110 33.07 -21.56 35.81
N ASN A 111 33.42 -21.02 34.65
CA ASN A 111 32.79 -19.84 34.08
C ASN A 111 31.74 -20.26 33.05
N HIS A 112 30.61 -19.58 33.02
CA HIS A 112 29.60 -19.78 32.00
C HIS A 112 30.18 -19.35 30.63
N TYR A 113 30.20 -20.25 29.66
CA TYR A 113 30.78 -20.01 28.33
C TYR A 113 29.70 -19.68 27.29
N MET A 114 28.65 -20.51 27.20
CA MET A 114 27.61 -20.35 26.18
C MET A 114 26.29 -20.96 26.61
N LYS A 115 25.17 -20.33 26.20
CA LYS A 115 23.82 -20.91 26.26
C LYS A 115 23.44 -21.44 24.87
N ILE A 116 22.98 -22.68 24.80
CA ILE A 116 22.42 -23.30 23.58
C ILE A 116 20.90 -23.37 23.79
N TYR A 117 20.15 -22.67 22.95
CA TYR A 117 18.69 -22.70 23.00
C TYR A 117 18.18 -23.75 22.02
N MET A 118 17.48 -24.77 22.52
CA MET A 118 16.77 -25.72 21.67
C MET A 118 15.35 -25.25 21.36
N SER A 119 14.73 -24.53 22.31
CA SER A 119 13.47 -23.85 22.02
C SER A 119 13.70 -22.69 21.06
N GLN A 120 13.08 -22.75 19.87
CA GLN A 120 13.12 -21.62 18.95
C GLN A 120 12.18 -20.52 19.48
N PRO A 121 12.61 -19.26 19.58
CA PRO A 121 11.69 -18.17 19.86
C PRO A 121 10.78 -18.01 18.64
N GLU A 122 9.53 -18.46 18.74
CA GLU A 122 8.58 -18.49 17.63
C GLU A 122 8.40 -17.12 16.96
N GLY A 123 8.68 -16.02 17.66
CA GLY A 123 8.60 -14.68 17.09
C GLY A 123 9.75 -14.27 16.15
N LYS A 124 10.90 -14.96 16.09
CA LYS A 124 12.02 -14.46 15.26
C LYS A 124 11.75 -14.61 13.76
N ARG A 125 11.19 -15.76 13.34
CA ARG A 125 10.89 -16.00 11.91
C ARG A 125 9.79 -15.05 11.45
N ASP A 126 8.74 -14.91 12.26
CA ASP A 126 7.61 -14.03 11.95
C ASP A 126 8.03 -12.55 11.93
N GLN A 127 8.87 -12.11 12.87
CA GLN A 127 9.42 -10.74 12.85
C GLN A 127 10.30 -10.50 11.62
N ILE A 128 11.09 -11.48 11.19
CA ILE A 128 11.90 -11.35 9.96
C ILE A 128 10.97 -11.22 8.75
N ILE A 129 9.92 -12.05 8.66
CA ILE A 129 8.95 -11.99 7.55
C ILE A 129 8.22 -10.65 7.54
N VAL A 130 7.72 -10.18 8.68
CA VAL A 130 7.03 -8.88 8.78
C VAL A 130 7.96 -7.73 8.38
N ASN A 131 9.21 -7.74 8.86
CA ASN A 131 10.19 -6.71 8.49
C ASN A 131 10.49 -6.69 6.99
N ILE A 132 10.64 -7.87 6.37
CA ILE A 132 10.84 -7.97 4.92
C ILE A 132 9.61 -7.43 4.17
N CYS A 133 8.39 -7.80 4.59
CA CYS A 133 7.15 -7.30 3.99
C CYS A 133 7.03 -5.78 4.07
N VAL A 134 7.39 -5.17 5.20
CA VAL A 134 7.38 -3.70 5.36
C VAL A 134 8.39 -3.04 4.43
N VAL A 135 9.62 -3.57 4.33
CA VAL A 135 10.65 -3.02 3.43
C VAL A 135 10.20 -3.12 1.97
N VAL A 136 9.63 -4.25 1.55
CA VAL A 136 9.11 -4.44 0.19
C VAL A 136 7.96 -3.47 -0.10
N LEU A 137 7.02 -3.29 0.84
CA LEU A 137 5.93 -2.32 0.70
C LEU A 137 6.47 -0.90 0.52
N CYS A 138 7.46 -0.49 1.33
CA CYS A 138 8.09 0.82 1.20
C CYS A 138 8.75 1.01 -0.18
N ILE A 139 9.43 0.00 -0.71
CA ILE A 139 10.04 0.05 -2.04
C ILE A 139 8.96 0.22 -3.13
N VAL A 140 7.85 -0.51 -3.04
CA VAL A 140 6.73 -0.40 -3.99
C VAL A 140 6.10 0.99 -3.94
N VAL A 141 5.91 1.56 -2.75
CA VAL A 141 5.39 2.93 -2.59
C VAL A 141 6.36 3.97 -3.17
N ILE A 142 7.66 3.83 -2.91
CA ILE A 142 8.67 4.73 -3.49
C ILE A 142 8.69 4.60 -5.02
N ALA A 143 8.63 3.39 -5.55
CA ALA A 143 8.59 3.14 -7.00
C ALA A 143 7.32 3.70 -7.65
N SER A 144 6.15 3.60 -7.00
CA SER A 144 4.89 4.13 -7.52
C SER A 144 4.89 5.67 -7.53
N VAL A 145 5.42 6.30 -6.48
CA VAL A 145 5.61 7.76 -6.44
C VAL A 145 6.62 8.20 -7.51
N ALA A 146 7.78 7.53 -7.60
CA ALA A 146 8.78 7.81 -8.62
C ALA A 146 8.19 7.69 -10.02
N ALA A 147 7.48 6.59 -10.32
CA ALA A 147 6.79 6.40 -11.59
C ALA A 147 5.77 7.51 -11.87
N SER A 148 5.02 7.96 -10.87
CA SER A 148 4.04 9.04 -11.01
C SER A 148 4.71 10.38 -11.32
N THR A 149 5.83 10.69 -10.66
CA THR A 149 6.61 11.91 -10.96
C THR A 149 7.27 11.84 -12.33
N LEU A 150 7.75 10.67 -12.76
CA LEU A 150 8.35 10.47 -14.09
C LEU A 150 7.29 10.57 -15.19
N ARG A 151 6.10 10.00 -14.98
CA ARG A 151 4.95 10.18 -15.89
C ARG A 151 4.59 11.65 -15.99
N ARG A 152 4.42 12.33 -14.85
CA ARG A 152 4.11 13.77 -14.84
C ARG A 152 5.16 14.63 -15.55
N ARG A 153 6.45 14.33 -15.37
CA ARG A 153 7.55 15.03 -16.07
C ARG A 153 7.56 14.76 -17.57
N ARG A 154 7.05 13.62 -18.03
CA ARG A 154 6.93 13.32 -19.47
C ARG A 154 5.89 14.24 -20.11
N ASP A 155 4.76 14.42 -19.46
CA ASP A 155 3.66 15.27 -19.94
C ASP A 155 4.09 16.75 -20.00
N GLU A 156 4.85 17.21 -19.00
CA GLU A 156 5.44 18.55 -18.96
C GLU A 156 6.46 18.79 -20.10
N ARG A 157 7.22 17.76 -20.49
CA ARG A 157 8.17 17.86 -21.62
C ARG A 157 7.44 18.02 -22.94
N GLU A 158 6.32 17.33 -23.13
CA GLU A 158 5.51 17.45 -24.36
C GLU A 158 4.86 18.83 -24.52
N LEU A 159 4.39 19.44 -23.42
CA LEU A 159 3.86 20.81 -23.41
C LEU A 159 4.96 21.86 -23.72
N ASN A 160 6.16 21.67 -23.15
CA ASN A 160 7.31 22.56 -23.37
C ASN A 160 7.92 22.45 -24.77
N MET A 161 7.67 21.35 -25.50
CA MET A 161 8.11 21.18 -26.89
C MET A 161 7.30 22.01 -27.90
N MET A 162 6.36 22.86 -27.44
CA MET A 162 5.63 23.81 -28.28
C MET A 162 4.83 23.15 -29.43
N LEU A 163 4.42 21.88 -29.29
CA LEU A 163 3.65 21.16 -30.33
C LEU A 163 2.31 21.83 -30.69
N TRP A 164 1.78 22.68 -29.81
CA TRP A 164 0.57 23.49 -30.05
C TRP A 164 0.81 24.71 -30.97
N ARG A 165 2.06 25.02 -31.32
CA ARG A 165 2.37 26.15 -32.21
C ARG A 165 2.15 25.75 -33.65
N VAL A 166 1.04 26.22 -34.21
CA VAL A 166 0.82 26.17 -35.66
C VAL A 166 1.71 27.21 -36.33
N ASN A 167 2.45 26.82 -37.36
CA ASN A 167 3.26 27.74 -38.13
C ASN A 167 2.34 28.63 -38.99
N TYR A 168 2.59 29.94 -39.01
CA TYR A 168 1.74 30.90 -39.74
C TYR A 168 1.69 30.60 -41.25
N THR A 169 2.72 29.94 -41.78
CA THR A 169 2.80 29.51 -43.18
C THR A 169 1.78 28.45 -43.56
N ASP A 170 1.26 27.71 -42.58
CA ASP A 170 0.34 26.59 -42.80
C ASP A 170 -1.13 27.05 -42.80
N ILE A 171 -1.35 28.35 -42.59
CA ILE A 171 -2.66 28.98 -42.62
C ILE A 171 -2.88 29.54 -44.02
N GLU A 172 -3.79 28.91 -44.76
CA GLU A 172 -4.22 29.43 -46.05
C GLU A 172 -5.23 30.55 -45.84
N PHE A 173 -4.84 31.78 -46.17
CA PHE A 173 -5.74 32.93 -46.22
C PHE A 173 -6.28 33.07 -47.64
N SER A 174 -7.59 32.88 -47.82
CA SER A 174 -8.22 33.21 -49.09
C SER A 174 -8.07 34.72 -49.34
N LYS A 175 -7.29 35.08 -50.36
CA LYS A 175 -7.20 36.47 -50.83
C LYS A 175 -8.52 36.81 -51.50
N ILE A 176 -9.43 37.42 -50.75
CA ILE A 176 -10.62 38.03 -51.34
C ILE A 176 -10.13 39.22 -52.15
N ALA A 177 -10.11 39.09 -53.47
CA ALA A 177 -9.96 40.22 -54.37
C ALA A 177 -11.08 41.22 -54.06
N HIS A 178 -10.72 42.47 -53.74
CA HIS A 178 -11.69 43.53 -53.52
C HIS A 178 -12.62 43.64 -54.73
N GLY A 179 -13.91 43.34 -54.55
CA GLY A 179 -14.94 43.58 -55.55
C GLY A 179 -15.81 42.39 -55.96
N SER A 180 -16.06 41.40 -55.11
CA SER A 180 -17.11 40.41 -55.40
C SER A 180 -17.82 39.93 -54.14
N SER A 181 -19.12 40.15 -54.11
CA SER A 181 -20.06 39.57 -53.16
C SER A 181 -20.11 38.04 -53.32
N MET A 182 -20.25 37.33 -52.20
CA MET A 182 -21.14 36.18 -51.95
C MET A 182 -20.69 35.47 -50.66
N ILE A 183 -21.57 35.33 -49.67
CA ILE A 183 -22.31 34.08 -49.39
C ILE A 183 -21.38 32.86 -49.41
N ALA A 184 -20.61 32.67 -48.34
CA ALA A 184 -20.01 31.37 -48.01
C ALA A 184 -21.03 30.61 -47.14
N SER A 185 -22.02 30.00 -47.79
CA SER A 185 -22.89 29.02 -47.15
C SER A 185 -22.09 27.79 -46.77
N SER A 186 -22.01 27.51 -45.47
CA SER A 186 -21.58 26.22 -44.92
C SER A 186 -22.50 25.11 -45.41
N ARG A 187 -22.14 24.42 -46.49
CA ARG A 187 -22.86 23.22 -46.96
C ARG A 187 -21.87 22.12 -47.34
N SER A 188 -21.70 21.21 -46.39
CA SER A 188 -21.58 19.76 -46.55
C SER A 188 -20.62 19.23 -47.62
N ILE A 189 -19.45 18.75 -47.17
CA ILE A 189 -18.72 17.66 -47.84
C ILE A 189 -19.55 16.39 -47.68
N ALA A 190 -20.14 15.93 -48.78
CA ALA A 190 -20.55 14.56 -48.99
C ALA A 190 -20.45 14.30 -50.51
N GLN A 191 -19.26 13.92 -50.97
CA GLN A 191 -19.11 13.20 -52.22
C GLN A 191 -18.73 11.78 -51.83
N ASP A 192 -19.74 10.92 -51.91
CA ASP A 192 -19.66 9.48 -51.74
C ASP A 192 -19.33 8.86 -53.10
N GLU A 193 -18.40 7.91 -53.12
CA GLU A 193 -18.15 7.01 -54.26
C GLU A 193 -19.22 5.91 -54.25
N SER A 194 -20.00 5.83 -55.34
CA SER A 194 -20.73 4.65 -55.83
C SER A 194 -21.58 3.82 -54.84
N MET A 195 -22.91 3.77 -55.03
CA MET A 195 -23.59 2.69 -55.78
C MET A 195 -25.12 2.90 -55.82
N VAL A 196 -25.68 2.69 -57.01
CA VAL A 196 -27.07 2.40 -57.42
C VAL A 196 -28.05 1.96 -56.31
N PHE A 197 -29.18 2.69 -56.16
CA PHE A 197 -30.52 2.08 -56.09
C PHE A 197 -31.64 3.08 -56.44
N SER A 198 -32.71 2.52 -56.99
CA SER A 198 -33.74 3.12 -57.84
C SER A 198 -34.95 3.73 -57.13
N ALA A 199 -35.66 4.55 -57.93
CA ALA A 199 -37.12 4.66 -58.04
C ALA A 199 -37.90 5.67 -57.16
N ARG A 200 -38.52 6.60 -57.90
CA ARG A 200 -39.90 7.11 -57.77
C ARG A 200 -40.29 7.86 -56.49
N GLY A 201 -40.73 9.11 -56.70
CA GLY A 201 -41.97 9.57 -56.10
C GLY A 201 -41.94 10.95 -55.46
N CYS A 202 -42.87 11.78 -55.95
CA CYS A 202 -43.53 12.89 -55.26
C CYS A 202 -42.76 14.21 -55.09
N GLY A 203 -43.26 15.20 -55.83
CA GLY A 203 -43.00 16.60 -55.55
C GLY A 203 -43.85 17.14 -54.40
N SER A 204 -43.38 18.24 -53.85
CA SER A 204 -44.22 19.29 -53.27
C SER A 204 -43.46 20.62 -53.32
N SER A 205 -43.87 21.48 -54.23
CA SER A 205 -43.74 22.93 -54.11
C SER A 205 -44.51 23.40 -52.87
N VAL A 206 -43.98 24.32 -52.06
CA VAL A 206 -44.44 25.73 -51.99
C VAL A 206 -43.79 26.52 -50.85
N HIS A 207 -43.76 27.84 -51.08
CA HIS A 207 -43.68 28.96 -50.15
C HIS A 207 -42.32 29.51 -49.72
N SER A 208 -41.80 30.38 -50.60
CA SER A 208 -41.28 31.68 -50.20
C SER A 208 -42.35 32.52 -49.48
N LEU A 209 -42.03 33.03 -48.28
CA LEU A 209 -42.69 34.20 -47.70
C LEU A 209 -41.61 35.17 -47.23
N SER A 210 -41.44 36.24 -48.00
CA SER A 210 -40.72 37.45 -47.60
C SER A 210 -41.62 38.27 -46.68
N GLN A 211 -41.22 38.45 -45.42
CA GLN A 211 -41.69 39.60 -44.65
C GLN A 211 -40.68 40.01 -43.57
N THR A 212 -39.89 41.02 -43.95
CA THR A 212 -39.47 42.18 -43.13
C THR A 212 -39.33 41.97 -41.62
N MET A 213 -38.09 41.93 -41.14
CA MET A 213 -37.69 42.70 -39.97
C MET A 213 -36.27 43.22 -40.17
N SER A 214 -36.15 44.53 -40.16
CA SER A 214 -34.90 45.25 -39.95
C SER A 214 -34.28 44.81 -38.63
N ARG A 215 -33.32 43.91 -38.69
CA ARG A 215 -32.27 43.81 -37.69
C ARG A 215 -30.99 44.18 -38.39
N MET A 216 -30.34 45.24 -37.91
CA MET A 216 -28.90 45.41 -38.09
C MET A 216 -28.26 44.10 -37.62
N GLU A 217 -28.00 43.21 -38.58
CA GLU A 217 -27.06 42.10 -38.37
C GLU A 217 -25.69 42.76 -38.39
N ASP A 218 -25.12 42.97 -37.20
CA ASP A 218 -23.74 43.43 -37.08
C ASP A 218 -22.86 42.45 -37.86
N GLN A 219 -22.37 42.89 -39.02
CA GLN A 219 -21.40 42.14 -39.80
C GLN A 219 -20.11 42.07 -38.99
N VAL A 220 -19.81 40.88 -38.49
CA VAL A 220 -18.58 40.61 -37.76
C VAL A 220 -17.45 40.42 -38.78
N PHE A 221 -16.65 41.47 -38.99
CA PHE A 221 -15.45 41.43 -39.83
C PHE A 221 -14.29 40.77 -39.07
N ILE A 222 -14.22 39.44 -39.11
CA ILE A 222 -13.07 38.70 -38.59
C ILE A 222 -12.29 38.10 -39.77
N LYS A 223 -10.96 38.18 -39.71
CA LYS A 223 -10.08 37.52 -40.68
C LYS A 223 -10.18 36.01 -40.48
N VAL A 224 -10.69 35.29 -41.48
CA VAL A 224 -10.81 33.82 -41.45
C VAL A 224 -9.64 33.20 -42.22
N GLY A 225 -9.06 32.13 -41.69
CA GLY A 225 -8.04 31.30 -42.36
C GLY A 225 -8.48 29.83 -42.37
N ILE A 226 -7.88 29.03 -43.23
CA ILE A 226 -8.11 27.58 -43.29
C ILE A 226 -6.87 26.87 -42.75
N ILE A 227 -7.05 26.02 -41.75
CA ILE A 227 -6.01 25.12 -41.22
C ILE A 227 -6.51 23.69 -41.41
N LYS A 228 -5.76 22.87 -42.17
CA LYS A 228 -6.10 21.45 -42.44
C LYS A 228 -7.56 21.21 -42.90
N GLY A 229 -8.17 22.18 -43.61
CA GLY A 229 -9.56 22.10 -44.09
C GLY A 229 -10.62 22.63 -43.13
N ILE A 230 -10.24 23.13 -41.95
CA ILE A 230 -11.13 23.73 -40.95
C ILE A 230 -11.01 25.26 -40.99
N ASN A 231 -12.17 25.94 -41.04
CA ASN A 231 -12.24 27.41 -40.99
C ASN A 231 -11.97 27.90 -39.56
N VAL A 232 -10.93 28.72 -39.39
CA VAL A 232 -10.53 29.30 -38.10
C VAL A 232 -10.53 30.83 -38.15
N ALA A 233 -10.90 31.45 -37.03
CA ALA A 233 -10.79 32.89 -36.84
C ALA A 233 -9.37 33.29 -36.44
N VAL A 234 -8.76 34.23 -37.15
CA VAL A 234 -7.39 34.70 -36.89
C VAL A 234 -7.43 36.14 -36.40
N THR A 235 -7.03 36.35 -35.15
CA THR A 235 -6.84 37.69 -34.57
C THR A 235 -5.36 37.98 -34.37
N SER A 236 -4.92 39.18 -34.73
CA SER A 236 -3.55 39.63 -34.49
C SER A 236 -3.45 40.27 -33.11
N VAL A 237 -2.50 39.83 -32.30
CA VAL A 237 -2.20 40.44 -31.00
C VAL A 237 -0.95 41.34 -31.12
N SER A 238 -0.96 42.51 -30.48
CA SER A 238 0.19 43.43 -30.47
C SER A 238 1.36 42.81 -29.71
N LYS A 239 2.60 43.00 -30.21
CA LYS A 239 3.82 42.47 -29.59
C LYS A 239 4.14 43.11 -28.24
N GLU A 240 3.62 44.31 -27.98
CA GLU A 240 3.85 45.06 -26.74
C GLU A 240 3.03 44.51 -25.56
N SER A 241 1.90 43.85 -25.86
CA SER A 241 1.09 43.11 -24.91
C SER A 241 1.63 41.68 -24.85
N GLY A 242 2.71 41.46 -24.11
CA GLY A 242 3.27 40.12 -23.95
C GLY A 242 2.20 39.13 -23.46
N VAL A 243 1.73 38.23 -24.31
CA VAL A 243 0.76 37.20 -23.93
C VAL A 243 1.50 36.15 -23.10
N VAL A 244 1.32 36.23 -21.78
CA VAL A 244 1.86 35.23 -20.85
C VAL A 244 0.85 34.09 -20.78
N LEU A 245 1.13 33.00 -21.48
CA LEU A 245 0.32 31.79 -21.39
C LEU A 245 0.65 31.04 -20.10
N LEU A 246 -0.36 30.78 -19.28
CA LEU A 246 -0.22 29.92 -18.11
C LEU A 246 -0.32 28.44 -18.49
N HIS A 247 0.05 27.58 -17.55
CA HIS A 247 0.02 26.13 -17.76
C HIS A 247 -1.38 25.60 -18.11
N GLU A 248 -2.43 26.20 -17.53
CA GLU A 248 -3.82 25.84 -17.81
C GLU A 248 -4.19 26.12 -19.27
N ASP A 249 -3.82 27.29 -19.79
CA ASP A 249 -4.04 27.68 -21.18
C ASP A 249 -3.38 26.69 -22.16
N LEU A 250 -2.16 26.22 -21.85
CA LEU A 250 -1.44 25.27 -22.69
C LEU A 250 -2.09 23.88 -22.72
N VAL A 251 -2.69 23.45 -21.61
CA VAL A 251 -3.43 22.18 -21.53
C VAL A 251 -4.70 22.26 -22.36
N GLU A 252 -5.41 23.39 -22.30
CA GLU A 252 -6.60 23.63 -23.13
C GLU A 252 -6.25 23.69 -24.61
N LEU A 253 -5.17 24.40 -24.97
CA LEU A 253 -4.69 24.47 -26.36
C LEU A 253 -4.31 23.10 -26.93
N LYS A 254 -3.67 22.23 -26.13
CA LYS A 254 -3.36 20.85 -26.54
C LYS A 254 -4.64 20.02 -26.77
N ARG A 255 -5.70 20.22 -25.99
CA ARG A 255 -6.99 19.56 -26.23
C ARG A 255 -7.63 20.01 -27.53
N VAL A 256 -7.57 21.31 -27.83
CA VAL A 256 -8.14 21.87 -29.06
C VAL A 256 -7.41 21.38 -30.31
N ASP A 257 -6.08 21.31 -30.28
CA ASP A 257 -5.29 20.76 -31.41
C ASP A 257 -5.63 19.29 -31.71
N SER A 258 -5.88 18.46 -30.67
CA SER A 258 -6.29 17.07 -30.89
C SER A 258 -7.67 16.88 -31.54
N LEU A 259 -8.47 17.94 -31.60
CA LEU A 259 -9.80 17.94 -32.22
C LEU A 259 -9.80 18.51 -33.65
N LEU A 260 -8.66 19.08 -34.10
CA LEU A 260 -8.45 19.69 -35.42
C LEU A 260 -7.72 18.73 -36.38
#